data_AF-A0A6H1FJS8-F1
#
_entry.id   AF-A0A6H1FJS8-F1
#
_cell.length_a   1.000
_cell.length_b   1.000
_cell.length_c   1.000
_cell.angle_alpha   90.00
_cell.angle_beta   90.00
_cell.angle_gamma   90.00
#
_symmetry.space_group_name_H-M   'P 1'
#
loop_
_entity.id
_entity.type
_entity.pdbx_description
1 polymer ?
#
loop_
_entity_poly.entity_id
_entity_poly.type
_entity_poly.pdbx_seq_one_letter_code
_entity_poly.pdbx_strand_id
1 'polypeptide(L)'
;MQFTTYKHPNQQPRFSLKTQNQNVGHRRDGIKHRALRDAVHEWELTLPGQAQEKIARLVAEQWEKLGGRGITINKQNLFRYLKNEANSDKYTAYVMQLAVAISESMPLEIARKHGLRSGMTEAELVARAIKECGEAHQAKLLGAPLQKLEKEIREAAIALFNMLPSDVAGPLLASIGAVTPQFF
;
A
#
# COMPACT_ATOMS: atom_id res chain seq x y z
N MET A 1 -33.61 22.45 -70.25
CA MET A 1 -33.76 21.39 -69.22
C MET A 1 -32.63 20.39 -69.40
N GLN A 2 -31.68 20.36 -68.48
CA GLN A 2 -30.72 19.25 -68.27
C GLN A 2 -30.50 19.18 -66.76
N PHE A 3 -30.80 18.04 -66.16
CA PHE A 3 -30.59 17.78 -64.73
C PHE A 3 -29.31 16.97 -64.57
N THR A 4 -28.26 17.59 -64.00
CA THR A 4 -27.08 16.88 -63.51
C THR A 4 -27.25 16.58 -62.03
N THR A 5 -27.45 15.30 -61.72
CA THR A 5 -27.50 14.76 -60.37
C THR A 5 -26.13 14.87 -59.70
N TYR A 6 -25.99 15.74 -58.70
CA TYR A 6 -24.83 15.74 -57.81
C TYR A 6 -25.06 14.75 -56.66
N LYS A 7 -24.24 13.69 -56.59
CA LYS A 7 -24.17 12.81 -55.41
C LYS A 7 -23.16 13.38 -54.42
N HIS A 8 -23.61 13.72 -53.22
CA HIS A 8 -22.74 13.97 -52.07
C HIS A 8 -22.42 12.64 -51.37
N PRO A 9 -21.16 12.20 -51.28
CA PRO A 9 -20.76 11.17 -50.33
C PRO A 9 -20.26 11.86 -49.07
N ASN A 10 -21.10 12.00 -48.05
CA ASN A 10 -20.64 12.49 -46.75
C ASN A 10 -21.14 11.56 -45.64
N GLN A 11 -20.47 10.42 -45.49
CA GLN A 11 -20.54 9.59 -44.29
C GLN A 11 -19.15 9.00 -44.02
N GLN A 12 -18.26 9.82 -43.46
CA GLN A 12 -17.15 9.26 -42.68
C GLN A 12 -17.70 8.90 -41.29
N PRO A 13 -17.50 7.66 -40.81
CA PRO A 13 -17.86 7.32 -39.44
C PRO A 13 -16.99 8.16 -38.49
N ARG A 14 -17.65 8.91 -37.60
CA ARG A 14 -16.99 9.58 -36.48
C ARG A 14 -16.40 8.52 -35.56
N PHE A 15 -15.19 8.07 -35.83
CA PHE A 15 -14.38 7.38 -34.84
C PHE A 15 -14.19 8.36 -33.69
N SER A 16 -14.83 8.07 -32.56
CA SER A 16 -14.62 8.84 -31.34
C SER A 16 -13.17 8.61 -30.91
N LEU A 17 -12.30 9.56 -31.26
CA LEU A 17 -10.89 9.56 -30.89
C LEU A 17 -10.81 9.76 -29.37
N LYS A 18 -10.91 8.67 -28.61
CA LYS A 18 -10.58 8.70 -27.18
C LYS A 18 -9.15 9.19 -27.07
N THR A 19 -8.97 10.38 -26.52
CA THR A 19 -7.67 11.02 -26.36
C THR A 19 -6.72 10.06 -25.63
N GLN A 20 -5.47 9.97 -26.10
CA GLN A 20 -4.46 9.03 -25.59
C GLN A 20 -4.32 9.06 -24.06
N ASN A 21 -4.59 10.21 -23.43
CA ASN A 21 -4.57 10.40 -21.98
C ASN A 21 -5.62 9.58 -21.22
N GLN A 22 -6.82 9.38 -21.78
CA GLN A 22 -7.87 8.59 -21.11
C GLN A 22 -7.54 7.08 -21.09
N ASN A 23 -6.81 6.60 -22.09
CA ASN A 23 -6.38 5.19 -22.16
C ASN A 23 -5.27 4.87 -21.15
N VAL A 24 -4.48 5.86 -20.71
CA VAL A 24 -3.40 5.64 -19.73
C VAL A 24 -3.95 5.31 -18.35
N GLY A 25 -5.00 6.02 -17.91
CA GLY A 25 -5.65 5.76 -16.61
C GLY A 25 -6.21 4.33 -16.53
N HIS A 26 -7.01 3.95 -17.52
CA HIS A 26 -7.61 2.61 -17.58
C HIS A 26 -6.56 1.49 -17.64
N ARG A 27 -5.44 1.70 -18.34
CA ARG A 27 -4.32 0.74 -18.36
C ARG A 27 -3.65 0.59 -16.99
N ARG A 28 -3.43 1.70 -16.27
CA ARG A 28 -2.83 1.67 -14.93
C ARG A 28 -3.74 0.97 -13.93
N ASP A 29 -5.04 1.25 -13.97
CA ASP A 29 -6.02 0.62 -13.09
C ASP A 29 -6.13 -0.87 -13.37
N GLY A 30 -6.07 -1.29 -14.64
CA GLY A 30 -6.01 -2.71 -15.00
C GLY A 30 -4.76 -3.44 -14.48
N ILE A 31 -3.60 -2.77 -14.47
CA ILE A 31 -2.36 -3.32 -13.88
C ILE A 31 -2.51 -3.46 -12.36
N LYS A 32 -2.98 -2.40 -11.70
CA LYS A 32 -3.19 -2.40 -10.24
C LYS A 32 -4.25 -3.40 -9.80
N HIS A 33 -5.33 -3.55 -10.57
CA HIS A 33 -6.39 -4.53 -10.32
C HIS A 33 -5.84 -5.95 -10.33
N ARG A 34 -5.03 -6.29 -11.34
CA ARG A 34 -4.35 -7.60 -11.40
C ARG A 34 -3.43 -7.80 -10.21
N ALA A 35 -2.59 -6.82 -9.86
CA ALA A 35 -1.72 -6.90 -8.70
C ALA A 35 -2.49 -7.15 -7.39
N LEU A 36 -3.62 -6.45 -7.18
CA LEU A 36 -4.50 -6.68 -6.03
C LEU A 36 -5.12 -8.08 -6.03
N ARG A 37 -5.60 -8.55 -7.19
CA ARG A 37 -6.19 -9.88 -7.31
C ARG A 37 -5.16 -10.97 -7.04
N ASP A 38 -3.97 -10.85 -7.62
CA ASP A 38 -2.91 -11.84 -7.49
C ASP A 38 -2.34 -11.85 -6.06
N ALA A 39 -2.25 -10.68 -5.41
CA ALA A 39 -1.90 -10.56 -3.99
C ALA A 39 -2.95 -11.19 -3.06
N VAL A 40 -4.24 -10.93 -3.30
CA VAL A 40 -5.32 -11.54 -2.52
C VAL A 40 -5.34 -13.06 -2.71
N HIS A 41 -5.06 -13.55 -3.92
CA HIS A 41 -4.95 -14.98 -4.16
C HIS A 41 -3.78 -15.60 -3.39
N GLU A 42 -2.61 -14.98 -3.39
CA GLU A 42 -1.48 -15.43 -2.57
C GLU A 42 -1.82 -15.39 -1.08
N TRP A 43 -2.51 -14.35 -0.61
CA TRP A 43 -2.97 -14.25 0.76
C TRP A 43 -3.95 -15.36 1.13
N GLU A 44 -4.89 -15.73 0.25
CA GLU A 44 -5.77 -16.87 0.45
C GLU A 44 -4.99 -18.17 0.71
N LEU A 45 -3.91 -18.42 -0.04
CA LEU A 45 -3.09 -19.63 0.09
C LEU A 45 -2.37 -19.74 1.44
N THR A 46 -2.17 -18.63 2.15
CA THR A 46 -1.56 -18.61 3.49
C THR A 46 -2.54 -18.94 4.61
N LEU A 47 -3.85 -18.94 4.33
CA LEU A 47 -4.89 -19.10 5.34
C LEU A 47 -5.54 -20.49 5.25
N PRO A 48 -5.67 -21.24 6.34
CA PRO A 48 -6.39 -22.51 6.34
C PRO A 48 -7.92 -22.28 6.29
N GLY A 49 -8.64 -23.19 5.65
CA GLY A 49 -10.11 -23.26 5.71
C GLY A 49 -10.82 -22.08 5.05
N GLN A 50 -11.62 -21.34 5.83
CA GLN A 50 -12.50 -20.24 5.36
C GLN A 50 -11.72 -18.94 5.03
N ALA A 51 -10.67 -19.06 4.22
CA ALA A 51 -9.76 -17.96 3.87
C ALA A 51 -10.50 -16.75 3.29
N GLN A 52 -11.38 -16.97 2.31
CA GLN A 52 -12.14 -15.91 1.66
C GLN A 52 -13.07 -15.16 2.63
N GLU A 53 -13.73 -15.87 3.56
CA GLU A 53 -14.60 -15.24 4.56
C GLU A 53 -13.77 -14.37 5.51
N LYS A 54 -12.63 -14.88 5.98
CA LYS A 54 -11.71 -14.15 6.85
C LYS A 54 -11.15 -12.91 6.16
N ILE A 55 -10.72 -13.02 4.91
CA ILE A 55 -10.23 -11.89 4.11
C ILE A 55 -11.32 -10.83 3.95
N ALA A 56 -12.53 -11.22 3.55
CA ALA A 56 -13.62 -10.28 3.36
C ALA A 56 -13.97 -9.53 4.65
N ARG A 57 -13.96 -10.23 5.80
CA ARG A 57 -14.16 -9.60 7.11
C ARG A 57 -13.06 -8.58 7.43
N LEU A 58 -11.79 -8.95 7.28
CA LEU A 58 -10.67 -8.06 7.56
C LEU A 58 -10.70 -6.80 6.67
N VAL A 59 -10.99 -6.99 5.37
CA VAL A 59 -11.12 -5.87 4.43
C VAL A 59 -12.32 -4.97 4.78
N ALA A 60 -13.43 -5.55 5.25
CA ALA A 60 -14.59 -4.78 5.69
C ALA A 60 -14.28 -3.94 6.94
N GLU A 61 -13.63 -4.54 7.94
CA GLU A 61 -13.20 -3.83 9.16
C GLU A 61 -12.23 -2.69 8.82
N GLN A 62 -11.28 -2.93 7.92
CA GLN A 62 -10.34 -1.90 7.51
C GLN A 62 -11.00 -0.80 6.68
N TRP A 63 -11.94 -1.14 5.80
CA TRP A 63 -12.71 -0.16 5.04
C TRP A 63 -13.52 0.77 5.96
N GLU A 64 -14.13 0.22 7.01
CA GLU A 64 -14.83 1.00 8.02
C GLU A 64 -13.88 1.93 8.79
N LYS A 65 -12.73 1.43 9.23
CA LYS A 65 -11.69 2.25 9.92
C LYS A 65 -11.20 3.41 9.05
N LEU A 66 -11.12 3.21 7.74
CA LEU A 66 -10.73 4.25 6.78
C LEU A 66 -11.89 5.22 6.45
N GLY A 67 -13.07 5.08 7.09
CA GLY A 67 -14.24 5.92 6.83
C GLY A 67 -14.91 5.64 5.48
N GLY A 68 -14.68 4.45 4.93
CA GLY A 68 -15.18 4.02 3.64
C GLY A 68 -16.71 3.91 3.59
N ARG A 69 -17.32 4.33 2.49
CA ARG A 69 -18.79 4.36 2.29
C ARG A 69 -19.20 3.90 0.90
N GLY A 70 -20.47 3.52 0.74
CA GLY A 70 -21.07 3.22 -0.57
C GLY A 70 -20.71 1.88 -1.20
N ILE A 71 -19.89 1.06 -0.54
CA ILE A 71 -19.55 -0.30 -0.97
C ILE A 71 -19.76 -1.25 0.21
N THR A 72 -20.70 -2.19 0.06
CA THR A 72 -20.89 -3.29 1.02
C THR A 72 -19.92 -4.42 0.71
N ILE A 73 -19.04 -4.71 1.67
CA ILE A 73 -18.01 -5.74 1.55
C ILE A 73 -18.51 -6.99 2.26
N ASN A 74 -18.65 -8.07 1.49
CA ASN A 74 -18.84 -9.42 1.98
C ASN A 74 -18.05 -10.36 1.04
N LYS A 75 -17.91 -11.64 1.41
CA LYS A 75 -17.19 -12.64 0.62
C LYS A 75 -17.60 -12.59 -0.85
N GLN A 76 -18.90 -12.76 -1.15
CA GLN A 76 -19.36 -12.85 -2.53
C GLN A 76 -19.05 -11.59 -3.34
N ASN A 77 -19.28 -10.40 -2.79
CA ASN A 77 -19.04 -9.14 -3.49
C ASN A 77 -17.55 -8.90 -3.72
N LEU A 78 -16.71 -9.05 -2.69
CA LEU A 78 -15.28 -8.80 -2.79
C LEU A 78 -14.64 -9.68 -3.87
N PHE A 79 -14.87 -10.98 -3.81
CA PHE A 79 -14.26 -11.92 -4.76
C PHE A 79 -14.85 -11.79 -6.16
N ARG A 80 -16.12 -11.41 -6.30
CA ARG A 80 -16.71 -11.08 -7.60
C ARG A 80 -16.03 -9.86 -8.24
N TYR A 81 -15.77 -8.81 -7.46
CA TYR A 81 -15.11 -7.59 -7.97
C TYR A 81 -13.64 -7.84 -8.33
N LEU A 82 -12.94 -8.65 -7.52
CA LEU A 82 -11.56 -9.04 -7.78
C LEU A 82 -11.43 -9.97 -8.99
N LYS A 83 -12.35 -10.93 -9.16
CA LYS A 83 -12.31 -11.85 -10.30
C LYS A 83 -12.62 -11.12 -11.61
N ASN A 84 -13.61 -10.22 -11.58
CA ASN A 84 -14.05 -9.38 -12.69
C ASN A 84 -14.12 -10.11 -14.06
N GLU A 85 -14.76 -11.28 -14.11
CA GLU A 85 -14.77 -12.14 -15.32
C GLU A 85 -15.33 -11.43 -16.56
N ALA A 86 -16.29 -10.53 -16.36
CA ALA A 86 -16.93 -9.76 -17.42
C ALA A 86 -16.13 -8.50 -17.85
N ASN A 87 -14.93 -8.27 -17.30
CA ASN A 87 -14.13 -7.05 -17.53
C ASN A 87 -14.94 -5.75 -17.34
N SER A 88 -15.74 -5.71 -16.27
CA SER A 88 -16.59 -4.57 -15.92
C SER A 88 -15.76 -3.42 -15.36
N ASP A 89 -15.87 -2.24 -15.99
CA ASP A 89 -15.26 -0.99 -15.50
C ASP A 89 -15.75 -0.64 -14.08
N LYS A 90 -17.00 -0.97 -13.77
CA LYS A 90 -17.59 -0.75 -12.45
C LYS A 90 -16.89 -1.57 -11.37
N TYR A 91 -16.57 -2.83 -11.65
CA TYR A 91 -15.88 -3.69 -10.69
C TYR A 91 -14.41 -3.29 -10.54
N THR A 92 -13.76 -2.88 -11.64
CA THR A 92 -12.42 -2.28 -11.56
C THR A 92 -12.45 -1.05 -10.64
N ALA A 93 -13.43 -0.15 -10.81
CA ALA A 93 -13.58 1.03 -9.97
C ALA A 93 -13.82 0.68 -8.48
N TYR A 94 -14.61 -0.34 -8.18
CA TYR A 94 -14.77 -0.81 -6.79
C TYR A 94 -13.48 -1.34 -6.19
N VAL A 95 -12.73 -2.17 -6.92
CA VAL A 95 -11.44 -2.67 -6.43
C VAL A 95 -10.43 -1.53 -6.23
N MET A 96 -10.43 -0.52 -7.12
CA MET A 96 -9.56 0.65 -6.96
C MET A 96 -9.94 1.48 -5.71
N GLN A 97 -11.23 1.64 -5.41
CA GLN A 97 -11.67 2.29 -4.17
C GLN A 97 -11.27 1.49 -2.93
N LEU A 98 -11.36 0.16 -3.00
CA LEU A 98 -10.98 -0.74 -1.91
C LEU A 98 -9.46 -0.99 -1.80
N ALA A 99 -8.65 -0.46 -2.72
CA ALA A 99 -7.24 -0.82 -2.85
C ALA A 99 -6.45 -0.61 -1.55
N VAL A 100 -6.68 0.51 -0.86
CA VAL A 100 -6.00 0.82 0.41
C VAL A 100 -6.43 -0.18 1.50
N ALA A 101 -7.74 -0.38 1.68
CA ALA A 101 -8.26 -1.32 2.67
C ALA A 101 -7.77 -2.75 2.44
N ILE A 102 -7.76 -3.23 1.18
CA ILE A 102 -7.25 -4.55 0.81
C ILE A 102 -5.77 -4.68 1.15
N SER A 103 -4.96 -3.69 0.75
CA SER A 103 -3.52 -3.72 0.94
C SER A 103 -3.11 -3.62 2.42
N GLU A 104 -3.83 -2.83 3.21
CA GLU A 104 -3.56 -2.68 4.65
C GLU A 104 -4.01 -3.90 5.47
N SER A 105 -5.01 -4.64 5.01
CA SER A 105 -5.53 -5.82 5.70
C SER A 105 -4.68 -7.08 5.55
N MET A 106 -3.93 -7.19 4.45
CA MET A 106 -3.09 -8.34 4.16
C MET A 106 -1.70 -8.23 4.82
N PRO A 107 -1.00 -9.37 5.03
CA PRO A 107 0.38 -9.37 5.50
C PRO A 107 1.29 -8.47 4.64
N LEU A 108 2.19 -7.73 5.29
CA LEU A 108 3.04 -6.73 4.63
C LEU A 108 3.95 -7.37 3.58
N GLU A 109 4.42 -8.59 3.82
CA GLU A 109 5.29 -9.36 2.94
C GLU A 109 4.63 -9.59 1.58
N ILE A 110 3.36 -9.99 1.60
CA ILE A 110 2.56 -10.21 0.39
C ILE A 110 2.31 -8.87 -0.30
N ALA A 111 1.87 -7.85 0.45
CA ALA A 111 1.63 -6.52 -0.12
C ALA A 111 2.89 -5.93 -0.78
N ARG A 112 4.07 -6.10 -0.18
CA ARG A 112 5.37 -5.67 -0.75
C ARG A 112 5.72 -6.42 -2.02
N LYS A 113 5.58 -7.75 -2.01
CA LYS A 113 5.88 -8.61 -3.17
C LYS A 113 5.09 -8.18 -4.41
N HIS A 114 3.85 -7.72 -4.22
CA HIS A 114 2.98 -7.24 -5.29
C HIS A 114 3.03 -5.72 -5.52
N GLY A 115 3.95 -5.00 -4.86
CA GLY A 115 4.14 -3.55 -5.04
C GLY A 115 2.97 -2.70 -4.54
N LEU A 116 2.17 -3.22 -3.60
CA LEU A 116 0.98 -2.56 -3.04
C LEU A 116 1.32 -1.71 -1.81
N ARG A 117 2.33 -2.13 -1.02
CA ARG A 117 2.84 -1.41 0.15
C ARG A 117 4.36 -1.43 0.20
N SER A 118 4.92 -0.46 0.90
CA SER A 118 6.34 -0.38 1.24
C SER A 118 6.49 -0.25 2.76
N GLY A 119 7.67 -0.59 3.28
CA GLY A 119 7.96 -0.51 4.71
C GLY A 119 8.67 -1.75 5.21
N MET A 120 8.99 -1.72 6.51
CA MET A 120 9.63 -2.84 7.20
C MET A 120 8.57 -3.65 7.96
N THR A 121 8.73 -4.96 7.98
CA THR A 121 7.99 -5.83 8.90
C THR A 121 8.43 -5.56 10.33
N GLU A 122 7.65 -5.99 11.31
CA GLU A 122 8.03 -5.87 12.72
C GLU A 122 9.39 -6.54 13.00
N ALA A 123 9.62 -7.72 12.42
CA ALA A 123 10.89 -8.41 12.51
C ALA A 123 12.04 -7.63 11.86
N GLU A 124 11.82 -7.00 10.70
CA GLU A 124 12.83 -6.16 10.04
C GLU A 124 13.13 -4.88 10.85
N LEU A 125 12.12 -4.28 11.48
CA LEU A 125 12.31 -3.13 12.39
C LEU A 125 13.16 -3.52 13.60
N VAL A 126 12.86 -4.66 14.24
CA VAL A 126 13.63 -5.19 15.36
C VAL A 126 15.07 -5.51 14.94
N ALA A 127 15.25 -6.21 13.81
CA ALA A 127 16.58 -6.54 13.30
C ALA A 127 17.42 -5.29 13.02
N ARG A 128 16.79 -4.24 12.46
CA ARG A 128 17.44 -2.94 12.26
C ARG A 128 17.83 -2.31 13.59
N ALA A 129 16.93 -2.26 14.56
CA ALA A 129 17.24 -1.71 15.88
C ALA A 129 18.42 -2.44 16.55
N ILE A 130 18.48 -3.77 16.46
CA ILE A 130 19.61 -4.57 16.98
C ILE A 130 20.91 -4.18 16.28
N LYS A 131 20.92 -4.09 14.94
CA LYS A 131 22.09 -3.70 14.15
C LYS A 131 22.61 -2.32 14.57
N GLU A 132 21.75 -1.31 14.54
CA GLU A 132 22.16 0.09 14.79
C GLU A 132 22.62 0.28 16.25
N CYS A 133 21.95 -0.37 17.23
CA CYS A 133 22.42 -0.39 18.61
C CYS A 133 23.80 -1.07 18.74
N GLY A 134 24.03 -2.17 18.03
CA GLY A 134 25.32 -2.84 17.98
C GLY A 134 26.44 -1.95 17.44
N GLU A 135 26.16 -1.22 16.35
CA GLU A 135 27.11 -0.27 15.73
C GLU A 135 27.45 0.89 16.69
N ALA A 136 26.46 1.43 17.42
CA ALA A 136 26.69 2.43 18.45
C ALA A 136 27.56 1.92 19.61
N HIS A 137 27.28 0.71 20.13
CA HIS A 137 28.11 0.08 21.15
C HIS A 137 29.55 -0.15 20.67
N GLN A 138 29.72 -0.65 19.45
CA GLN A 138 31.03 -0.86 18.84
C GLN A 138 31.81 0.46 18.69
N ALA A 139 31.15 1.53 18.23
CA ALA A 139 31.78 2.84 18.11
C ALA A 139 32.30 3.36 19.45
N LYS A 140 31.54 3.15 20.54
CA LYS A 140 31.96 3.52 21.89
C LYS A 140 33.15 2.68 22.36
N LEU A 141 33.09 1.35 22.20
CA LEU A 141 34.13 0.43 22.66
C LEU A 141 35.46 0.63 21.94
N LEU A 142 35.42 0.95 20.64
CA LEU A 142 36.61 1.18 19.83
C LEU A 142 37.17 2.61 19.96
N GLY A 143 36.58 3.47 20.81
CA GLY A 143 37.01 4.85 20.95
C GLY A 143 36.90 5.66 19.65
N ALA A 144 35.82 5.43 18.89
CA ALA A 144 35.60 6.15 17.64
C ALA A 144 35.58 7.68 17.86
N PRO A 145 35.97 8.49 16.85
CA PRO A 145 35.87 9.95 16.93
C PRO A 145 34.45 10.39 17.32
N LEU A 146 34.35 11.48 18.09
CA LEU A 146 33.07 11.95 18.66
C LEU A 146 31.96 12.08 17.61
N GLN A 147 32.26 12.66 16.44
CA GLN A 147 31.29 12.81 15.35
C GLN A 147 30.72 11.46 14.86
N LYS A 148 31.57 10.42 14.81
CA LYS A 148 31.11 9.08 14.44
C LYS A 148 30.26 8.50 15.56
N LEU A 149 30.70 8.60 16.81
CA LEU A 149 29.90 8.11 17.95
C LEU A 149 28.51 8.77 18.01
N GLU A 150 28.43 10.09 17.82
CA GLU A 150 27.16 10.82 17.78
C GLU A 150 26.25 10.35 16.64
N LYS A 151 26.81 10.11 15.45
CA LYS A 151 26.08 9.56 14.30
C LYS A 151 25.47 8.20 14.65
N GLU A 152 26.28 7.26 15.13
CA GLU A 152 25.82 5.89 15.42
C GLU A 152 24.78 5.87 16.56
N ILE A 153 24.97 6.67 17.61
CA ILE A 153 23.97 6.81 18.69
C ILE A 153 22.64 7.37 18.14
N ARG A 154 22.71 8.36 17.25
CA ARG A 154 21.51 8.92 16.62
C ARG A 154 20.79 7.88 15.76
N GLU A 155 21.51 7.11 14.96
CA GLU A 155 20.93 6.07 14.11
C GLU A 155 20.29 4.95 14.95
N ALA A 156 20.94 4.53 16.04
CA ALA A 156 20.37 3.61 17.03
C ALA A 156 19.09 4.16 17.67
N ALA A 157 19.10 5.42 18.11
CA ALA A 157 17.91 6.06 18.68
C ALA A 157 16.76 6.10 17.66
N ILE A 158 17.00 6.55 16.43
CA ILE A 158 15.99 6.58 15.36
C ILE A 158 15.42 5.17 15.12
N ALA A 159 16.27 4.14 15.07
CA ALA A 159 15.82 2.77 14.87
C ALA A 159 14.92 2.27 16.01
N LEU A 160 15.24 2.62 17.26
CA LEU A 160 14.39 2.32 18.42
C LEU A 160 13.04 3.06 18.34
N PHE A 161 13.04 4.34 17.98
CA PHE A 161 11.80 5.12 17.85
C PHE A 161 10.89 4.61 16.74
N ASN A 162 11.45 4.09 15.65
CA ASN A 162 10.67 3.52 14.55
C ASN A 162 9.90 2.24 14.93
N MET A 163 10.20 1.62 16.07
CA MET A 163 9.41 0.49 16.59
C MET A 163 8.16 0.92 17.36
N LEU A 164 8.04 2.21 17.69
CA LEU A 164 6.91 2.71 18.45
C LEU A 164 5.73 3.09 17.55
N PRO A 165 4.50 2.94 18.03
CA PRO A 165 3.35 3.60 17.44
C PRO A 165 3.56 5.12 17.32
N SER A 166 3.06 5.73 16.25
CA SER A 166 3.29 7.15 15.95
C SER A 166 2.76 8.11 17.02
N ASP A 167 1.71 7.71 17.74
CA ASP A 167 1.09 8.44 18.85
C ASP A 167 1.90 8.39 20.15
N VAL A 168 2.82 7.42 20.29
CA VAL A 168 3.67 7.25 21.49
C VAL A 168 5.06 7.87 21.29
N ALA A 169 5.57 7.90 20.05
CA ALA A 169 6.93 8.36 19.76
C ALA A 169 7.19 9.83 20.18
N GLY A 170 6.26 10.73 19.90
CA GLY A 170 6.37 12.16 20.25
C GLY A 170 6.46 12.41 21.76
N PRO A 171 5.50 11.91 22.56
CA PRO A 171 5.56 12.00 24.03
C PRO A 171 6.85 11.43 24.63
N LEU A 172 7.37 10.31 24.10
CA LEU A 172 8.61 9.71 24.60
C LEU A 172 9.85 10.56 24.27
N LEU A 173 9.92 11.16 23.08
CA LEU A 173 11.01 12.08 22.74
C LEU A 173 11.05 13.28 23.68
N ALA A 174 9.88 13.84 24.01
CA ALA A 174 9.77 14.95 24.95
C ALA A 174 10.23 14.56 26.36
N SER A 175 9.86 13.36 26.84
CA SER A 175 10.27 12.89 28.17
C SER A 175 11.78 12.66 28.25
N ILE A 176 12.42 12.11 27.21
CA ILE A 176 13.88 11.94 27.17
C ILE A 176 14.59 13.30 27.11
N GLY A 177 14.06 14.27 26.34
CA GLY A 177 14.62 15.62 26.27
C GLY A 177 14.58 16.35 27.62
N ALA A 178 13.61 16.05 28.47
CA ALA A 178 13.52 16.62 29.82
C ALA A 178 14.58 16.07 30.80
N VAL A 179 15.32 15.03 30.42
CA VAL A 179 16.28 14.32 31.29
C VAL A 179 17.73 14.81 31.13
N THR A 180 18.03 15.80 30.27
CA THR A 180 19.40 16.33 30.10
C THR A 180 19.98 16.95 31.39
N PRO A 181 21.27 16.71 31.72
CA PRO A 181 21.77 15.56 32.47
C PRO A 181 21.97 15.88 33.96
N GLN A 182 21.59 14.93 34.83
CA GLN A 182 22.15 14.80 36.19
C GLN A 182 23.37 13.86 36.24
N PHE A 183 23.90 13.40 35.10
CA PHE A 183 25.00 12.44 35.06
C PHE A 183 26.13 12.88 34.12
N PHE A 184 27.33 12.92 34.70
CA PHE A 184 28.65 13.06 34.08
C PHE A 184 29.14 11.71 33.54
#